data_AF-A0A6A4KT32-F1
#
_entry.id   AF-A0A6A4KT32-F1
#
_cell.length_a   1.000
_cell.length_b   1.000
_cell.length_c   1.000
_cell.angle_alpha   90.00
_cell.angle_beta   90.00
_cell.angle_gamma   90.00
#
_symmetry.space_group_name_H-M   'P 1'
#
loop_
_entity.id
_entity.type
_entity.pdbx_description
1 polymer ?
#
loop_
_entity_poly.entity_id
_entity_poly.type
_entity_poly.pdbx_seq_one_letter_code
_entity_poly.pdbx_strand_id
1 'polypeptide(L)'
;MQISPWHDIPLQLGDGVFNCIVEIPKESSAKMRYNINWNYGLLPQTWEDPSLANSEVDGALGDNDPVDVVEIGESRGKVGQILRVKPLAALAMIDEGELDWKIVAISWMIQKLHLLMTLMMLKSISRYVCAGLKDN
;
A
#
# COMPACT_ATOMS: atom_id res chain seq x y z
N MET A 1 13.48 22.98 12.39
CA MET A 1 12.07 22.53 12.38
C MET A 1 12.08 21.09 11.93
N GLN A 2 11.56 20.18 12.74
CA GLN A 2 11.47 18.75 12.41
C GLN A 2 10.16 18.53 11.63
N ILE A 3 10.23 17.87 10.48
CA ILE A 3 9.07 17.55 9.63
C ILE A 3 8.65 16.12 9.98
N SER A 4 7.37 15.92 10.31
CA SER A 4 6.74 14.62 10.49
C SER A 4 6.37 14.03 9.13
N PRO A 5 6.89 12.85 8.75
CA PRO A 5 6.49 12.19 7.53
C PRO A 5 4.99 11.91 7.46
N TRP A 6 4.37 11.59 8.60
CA TRP A 6 2.95 11.26 8.65
C TRP A 6 2.06 12.49 8.58
N HIS A 7 2.36 13.55 9.34
CA HIS A 7 1.45 14.68 9.49
C HIS A 7 1.71 15.83 8.52
N ASP A 8 2.98 16.06 8.16
CA ASP A 8 3.36 17.28 7.43
C ASP A 8 3.50 17.07 5.91
N ILE A 9 3.57 15.82 5.45
CA ILE A 9 3.58 15.50 4.02
C ILE A 9 2.12 15.49 3.53
N PRO A 10 1.76 16.28 2.50
CA PRO A 10 0.39 16.28 1.98
C PRO A 10 -0.02 14.91 1.44
N LEU A 11 -1.21 14.44 1.76
CA LEU A 11 -1.75 13.18 1.19
C LEU A 11 -1.89 13.24 -0.34
N GLN A 12 -2.59 14.26 -0.86
CA GLN A 12 -2.98 14.35 -2.26
C GLN A 12 -2.37 15.58 -2.94
N LEU A 13 -1.97 15.43 -4.21
CA LEU A 13 -1.39 16.51 -5.02
C LEU A 13 -2.36 17.07 -6.08
N GLY A 14 -3.56 16.49 -6.19
CA GLY A 14 -4.53 16.74 -7.28
C GLY A 14 -4.56 15.62 -8.32
N ASP A 15 -5.57 15.61 -9.18
CA ASP A 15 -5.71 14.68 -10.33
C ASP A 15 -5.58 13.18 -10.00
N GLY A 16 -6.02 12.79 -8.81
CA GLY A 16 -5.93 11.40 -8.32
C GLY A 16 -4.50 10.94 -8.04
N VAL A 17 -3.55 11.87 -7.86
CA VAL A 17 -2.16 11.58 -7.49
C VAL A 17 -1.97 11.76 -5.99
N PHE A 18 -1.34 10.77 -5.37
CA PHE A 18 -1.09 10.70 -3.93
C PHE A 18 0.41 10.60 -3.65
N ASN A 19 0.82 11.08 -2.49
CA ASN A 19 2.16 10.81 -1.97
C ASN A 19 2.15 9.46 -1.24
N CYS A 20 3.18 8.65 -1.49
CA CYS A 20 3.46 7.40 -0.78
C CYS A 20 4.88 7.50 -0.21
N ILE A 21 5.04 7.24 1.08
CA ILE A 21 6.34 7.27 1.76
C ILE A 21 6.87 5.85 1.81
N VAL A 22 7.96 5.59 1.10
CA VAL A 22 8.55 4.24 1.02
C VAL A 22 9.19 3.88 2.36
N GLU A 23 8.73 2.78 2.93
CA GLU A 23 9.34 2.18 4.11
C GLU A 23 10.31 1.05 3.74
N ILE A 24 9.94 0.24 2.76
CA ILE A 24 10.68 -0.97 2.39
C ILE A 24 10.88 -0.95 0.88
N PRO A 25 12.11 -0.72 0.42
CA PRO A 25 12.41 -0.74 -1.00
C PRO A 25 12.13 -2.11 -1.63
N LYS A 26 11.73 -2.10 -2.89
CA LYS A 26 11.76 -3.28 -3.76
C LYS A 26 13.11 -4.00 -3.68
N GLU A 27 13.09 -5.32 -3.76
CA GLU A 27 14.25 -6.21 -3.64
C GLU A 27 15.01 -6.05 -2.30
N SER A 28 14.28 -5.68 -1.25
CA SER A 28 14.78 -5.63 0.12
C SER A 28 14.06 -6.64 1.00
N SER A 29 14.78 -7.17 1.99
CA SER A 29 14.26 -8.00 3.08
C SER A 29 14.36 -7.30 4.43
N ALA A 30 14.54 -5.97 4.46
CA ALA A 30 14.87 -5.22 5.68
C ALA A 30 13.90 -5.44 6.87
N LYS A 31 12.62 -5.74 6.60
CA LYS A 31 11.62 -6.10 7.63
C LYS A 31 10.99 -7.49 7.40
N MET A 32 11.39 -8.25 6.38
CA MET A 32 10.71 -9.49 5.97
C MET A 32 11.67 -10.67 5.81
N ARG A 33 11.14 -11.89 5.92
CA ARG A 33 11.93 -13.12 5.77
C ARG A 33 12.47 -13.31 4.34
N TYR A 34 11.83 -12.70 3.33
CA TYR A 34 12.22 -12.74 1.92
C TYR A 34 12.19 -11.35 1.27
N ASN A 35 12.85 -11.22 0.12
CA ASN A 35 12.81 -9.99 -0.67
C ASN A 35 11.40 -9.75 -1.22
N ILE A 36 10.89 -8.53 -1.06
CA ILE A 36 9.65 -8.10 -1.71
C ILE A 36 9.89 -7.61 -3.13
N ASN A 37 8.93 -7.83 -4.03
CA ASN A 37 9.05 -7.48 -5.45
C ASN A 37 8.44 -6.11 -5.80
N TRP A 38 8.05 -5.34 -4.79
CA TRP A 38 7.39 -4.03 -4.87
C TRP A 38 8.00 -3.09 -3.83
N ASN A 39 7.81 -1.78 -4.01
CA ASN A 39 8.07 -0.85 -2.92
C ASN A 39 6.89 -0.89 -1.96
N TYR A 40 7.17 -1.00 -0.67
CA TYR A 40 6.17 -0.94 0.38
C TYR A 40 6.30 0.38 1.13
N GLY A 41 5.18 0.99 1.46
CA GLY A 41 5.13 2.27 2.11
C GLY A 41 3.75 2.58 2.66
N LEU A 42 3.53 3.84 3.00
CA LEU A 42 2.28 4.30 3.57
C LEU A 42 1.79 5.60 2.92
N LEU A 43 0.50 5.87 3.06
CA LEU A 43 -0.08 7.17 2.75
C LEU A 43 0.06 8.10 3.97
N PRO A 44 0.58 9.32 3.81
CA PRO A 44 0.59 10.27 4.91
C PRO A 44 -0.82 10.80 5.18
N GLN A 45 -1.04 11.33 6.38
CA GLN A 45 -2.32 11.90 6.83
C GLN A 45 -3.52 10.94 6.74
N THR A 46 -3.29 9.63 6.74
CA THR A 46 -4.31 8.58 6.90
C THR A 46 -4.14 7.88 8.23
N TRP A 47 -5.20 7.26 8.73
CA TRP A 47 -5.17 6.48 9.96
C TRP A 47 -6.32 5.48 9.93
N GLU A 48 -6.03 4.22 10.19
CA GLU A 48 -7.02 3.15 10.31
C GLU A 48 -7.54 3.11 11.75
N ASP A 49 -8.62 3.85 12.02
CA ASP A 49 -9.15 4.05 13.36
C ASP A 49 -9.65 2.72 13.99
N PRO A 50 -9.03 2.23 15.09
CA PRO A 50 -9.40 0.97 15.73
C PRO A 50 -10.73 1.07 16.50
N SER A 51 -11.32 2.27 16.62
CA SER A 51 -12.62 2.48 17.26
C SER A 51 -13.79 2.46 16.28
N LEU A 52 -13.52 2.41 14.98
CA LEU A 52 -14.54 2.45 13.93
C LEU A 52 -14.63 1.10 13.20
N ALA A 53 -15.72 0.37 13.44
CA ALA A 53 -16.01 -0.88 12.75
C ALA A 53 -16.41 -0.64 11.28
N ASN A 54 -15.81 -1.40 10.36
CA ASN A 54 -16.13 -1.35 8.95
C ASN A 54 -17.25 -2.34 8.59
N SER A 55 -18.43 -1.84 8.23
CA SER A 55 -19.59 -2.68 7.90
C SER A 55 -19.47 -3.46 6.59
N GLU A 56 -18.57 -3.07 5.69
CA GLU A 56 -18.32 -3.79 4.43
C GLU A 56 -17.40 -5.01 4.62
N VAL A 57 -16.71 -5.08 5.76
CA VAL A 57 -15.74 -6.14 6.08
C VAL A 57 -16.09 -6.76 7.44
N ASP A 58 -17.33 -7.23 7.57
CA ASP A 58 -17.84 -7.96 8.75
C ASP A 58 -17.61 -7.28 10.10
N GLY A 59 -17.54 -5.94 10.13
CA GLY A 59 -17.34 -5.16 11.35
C GLY A 59 -15.90 -5.12 11.86
N ALA A 60 -14.92 -5.50 11.05
CA ALA A 60 -13.51 -5.44 11.43
C ALA A 60 -13.08 -3.99 11.77
N LEU A 61 -12.18 -3.86 12.76
CA LEU A 61 -11.63 -2.59 13.27
C LEU A 61 -10.28 -2.32 12.61
N GLY A 62 -9.92 -1.06 12.40
CA GLY A 62 -8.61 -0.71 11.83
C GLY A 62 -7.43 -1.14 12.71
N ASP A 63 -6.27 -1.34 12.09
CA ASP A 63 -5.01 -1.77 12.73
C ASP A 63 -4.26 -0.64 13.49
N ASN A 64 -4.85 0.56 13.57
CA ASN A 64 -4.29 1.74 14.23
C ASN A 64 -3.03 2.32 13.56
N ASP A 65 -2.71 1.93 12.33
CA ASP A 65 -1.59 2.45 11.56
C ASP A 65 -2.03 3.35 10.38
N PRO A 66 -1.10 4.04 9.70
CA PRO A 66 -1.41 4.71 8.44
C PRO A 66 -1.63 3.69 7.32
N VAL A 67 -2.60 3.97 6.45
CA VAL A 67 -2.95 3.09 5.32
C VAL A 67 -1.74 2.70 4.47
N ASP A 68 -1.59 1.40 4.26
CA ASP A 68 -0.45 0.82 3.57
C ASP A 68 -0.55 0.88 2.03
N VAL A 69 0.62 0.93 1.39
CA VAL A 69 0.77 1.03 -0.06
C VAL A 69 1.75 0.00 -0.59
N VAL A 70 1.28 -0.78 -1.55
CA VAL A 70 2.08 -1.66 -2.40
C VAL A 70 2.26 -0.99 -3.76
N GLU A 71 3.43 -0.36 -3.97
CA GLU A 71 3.79 0.28 -5.24
C GLU A 71 4.50 -0.71 -6.17
N ILE A 72 3.87 -0.99 -7.30
CA ILE A 72 4.23 -2.11 -8.20
C ILE A 72 5.14 -1.72 -9.36
N GLY A 73 5.64 -0.50 -9.38
CA GLY A 73 6.49 0.01 -10.44
C GLY A 73 7.78 -0.80 -10.63
N GLU A 74 8.44 -0.55 -11.76
CA GLU A 74 9.73 -1.17 -12.07
C GLU A 74 10.86 -0.59 -11.23
N SER A 75 10.76 0.70 -10.87
CA SER A 75 11.83 1.40 -10.14
C SER A 75 11.89 1.00 -8.67
N ARG A 76 13.10 0.74 -8.17
CA ARG A 76 13.37 0.57 -6.74
C ARG A 76 13.44 1.92 -6.03
N GLY A 77 12.59 2.12 -5.04
CA GLY A 77 12.60 3.29 -4.16
C GLY A 77 13.70 3.24 -3.10
N LYS A 78 13.75 4.28 -2.26
CA LYS A 78 14.62 4.35 -1.07
C LYS A 78 13.77 4.54 0.18
N VAL A 79 14.23 4.03 1.32
CA VAL A 79 13.57 4.29 2.61
C VAL A 79 13.42 5.81 2.82
N GLY A 80 12.22 6.26 3.18
CA GLY A 80 11.85 7.67 3.35
C GLY A 80 11.61 8.43 2.05
N GLN A 81 11.77 7.81 0.88
CA GLN A 81 11.47 8.47 -0.39
C GLN A 81 9.97 8.69 -0.55
N ILE A 82 9.58 9.90 -0.96
CA ILE A 82 8.21 10.21 -1.35
C ILE A 82 8.03 9.88 -2.83
N LEU A 83 7.26 8.83 -3.10
CA LEU A 83 6.78 8.47 -4.43
C LEU A 83 5.44 9.15 -4.71
N ARG A 84 5.24 9.54 -5.96
CA ARG A 84 3.94 10.02 -6.45
C ARG A 84 3.26 8.87 -7.16
N VAL A 85 2.09 8.47 -6.66
CA VAL A 85 1.42 7.25 -7.09
C VAL A 85 -0.03 7.50 -7.47
N LYS A 86 -0.56 6.66 -8.35
CA LYS A 86 -1.99 6.54 -8.63
C LYS A 86 -2.49 5.19 -8.09
N PRO A 87 -3.45 5.18 -7.16
CA PRO A 87 -4.10 3.96 -6.69
C PRO A 87 -4.78 3.23 -7.85
N LEU A 88 -4.71 1.91 -7.84
CA LEU A 88 -5.32 1.01 -8.83
C LEU A 88 -6.38 0.10 -8.18
N ALA A 89 -6.14 -0.34 -6.95
CA ALA A 89 -7.03 -1.20 -6.19
C ALA A 89 -6.79 -1.04 -4.68
N ALA A 90 -7.75 -1.49 -3.88
CA ALA A 90 -7.62 -1.67 -2.44
C ALA A 90 -7.88 -3.14 -2.10
N LEU A 91 -7.08 -3.71 -1.21
CA LEU A 91 -7.29 -5.04 -0.67
C LEU A 91 -7.55 -4.91 0.83
N ALA A 92 -8.70 -5.40 1.28
CA ALA A 92 -8.97 -5.60 2.70
C ALA A 92 -8.29 -6.90 3.14
N MET A 93 -7.24 -6.80 3.94
CA MET A 93 -6.67 -7.94 4.64
C MET A 93 -7.20 -7.96 6.07
N ILE A 94 -7.46 -9.16 6.58
CA ILE A 94 -7.75 -9.36 7.99
C ILE A 94 -6.54 -10.05 8.61
N ASP A 95 -5.82 -9.35 9.49
CA ASP A 95 -4.67 -9.89 10.22
C ASP A 95 -5.04 -9.96 11.71
N GLU A 96 -5.05 -11.17 12.28
CA GLU A 96 -5.43 -11.43 13.67
C GLU A 96 -6.77 -10.78 14.15
N GLY A 97 -7.68 -10.45 13.22
CA GLY A 97 -8.97 -9.82 13.50
C GLY A 97 -9.01 -8.31 13.29
N GLU A 98 -7.88 -7.70 12.96
CA GLU A 98 -7.73 -6.29 12.58
C GLU A 98 -7.83 -6.16 11.05
N LEU A 99 -8.46 -5.08 10.61
CA LEU A 99 -8.54 -4.68 9.22
C LEU A 99 -7.29 -3.90 8.87
N ASP A 100 -6.59 -4.40 7.85
CA ASP A 100 -5.34 -3.88 7.36
C ASP A 100 -5.47 -3.63 5.84
N TRP A 101 -5.64 -2.36 5.46
CA TRP A 101 -5.83 -1.99 4.06
C TRP A 101 -4.53 -1.94 3.29
N LYS A 102 -4.42 -2.74 2.22
CA LYS A 102 -3.31 -2.64 1.25
C LYS A 102 -3.75 -1.94 -0.02
N ILE A 103 -3.34 -0.69 -0.20
CA ILE A 103 -3.57 0.07 -1.44
C ILE A 103 -2.53 -0.33 -2.47
N VAL A 104 -2.99 -0.84 -3.60
CA VAL A 104 -2.10 -1.19 -4.71
C VAL A 104 -2.03 -0.01 -5.66
N ALA A 105 -0.82 0.51 -5.88
CA ALA A 105 -0.61 1.74 -6.64
C ALA A 105 0.56 1.63 -7.60
N ILE A 106 0.62 2.54 -8.57
CA ILE A 106 1.73 2.63 -9.54
C ILE A 106 2.22 4.06 -9.65
N SER A 107 3.52 4.23 -9.96
CA SER A 107 4.10 5.53 -10.29
C SER A 107 3.26 6.35 -11.29
N TRP A 108 3.01 7.62 -10.94
CA TRP A 108 2.19 8.55 -11.73
C TRP A 108 2.73 8.81 -13.15
N MET A 109 4.04 8.58 -13.38
CA MET A 109 4.69 8.83 -14.67
C MET A 109 4.38 7.74 -15.72
N ILE A 110 3.86 6.59 -15.30
CA ILE A 110 3.54 5.49 -16.21
C ILE A 110 2.12 5.70 -16.75
N GLN A 111 1.99 6.57 -17.77
CA GLN A 111 0.69 6.90 -18.37
C GLN A 111 0.15 5.83 -19.34
N LYS A 112 0.97 4.87 -19.81
CA LYS A 112 0.61 3.97 -20.92
C LYS A 112 0.09 2.56 -20.54
N LEU A 113 0.29 2.08 -19.31
CA LEU A 113 -0.05 0.70 -18.92
C LEU A 113 -1.36 0.57 -18.12
N HIS A 114 -2.19 1.62 -18.12
CA HIS A 114 -3.33 1.79 -17.21
C HIS A 114 -4.49 0.79 -17.42
N LEU A 115 -4.60 0.15 -18.59
CA LEU A 115 -5.76 -0.69 -18.93
C LEU A 115 -5.48 -2.20 -18.89
N LEU A 116 -4.27 -2.64 -19.25
CA LEU A 116 -3.94 -4.07 -19.33
C LEU A 116 -3.51 -4.64 -17.96
N MET A 117 -2.85 -3.84 -17.12
CA MET A 117 -2.36 -4.29 -15.81
C MET A 117 -3.48 -4.49 -14.78
N THR A 118 -4.47 -3.59 -14.73
CA THR A 118 -5.58 -3.65 -13.76
C THR A 118 -6.35 -4.98 -13.84
N LEU A 119 -6.57 -5.49 -15.07
CA LEU A 119 -7.28 -6.74 -15.31
C LEU A 119 -6.44 -8.00 -14.99
N MET A 120 -5.12 -7.93 -15.15
CA MET A 120 -4.20 -9.03 -14.83
C MET A 120 -3.87 -9.09 -13.33
N MET A 121 -3.86 -7.95 -12.64
CA MET A 121 -3.53 -7.84 -11.23
C MET A 121 -4.60 -8.38 -10.30
N LEU A 122 -5.90 -8.13 -10.57
CA LEU A 122 -6.99 -8.76 -9.81
C LEU A 122 -6.86 -10.30 -9.82
N LYS A 123 -6.37 -10.89 -10.92
CA LYS A 123 -6.12 -12.33 -11.06
C LYS A 123 -4.81 -12.81 -10.42
N SER A 124 -3.87 -11.92 -10.15
CA SER A 124 -2.56 -12.27 -9.57
C SER A 124 -2.55 -12.06 -8.06
N ILE A 125 -3.11 -10.96 -7.56
CA ILE A 125 -3.27 -10.66 -6.12
C ILE A 125 -4.09 -11.77 -5.46
N SER A 126 -5.20 -12.21 -6.07
CA SER A 126 -5.95 -13.38 -5.58
C SER A 126 -5.11 -14.67 -5.50
N ARG A 127 -4.10 -14.85 -6.36
CA ARG A 127 -3.24 -16.05 -6.34
C ARG A 127 -2.08 -15.94 -5.35
N TYR A 128 -1.46 -14.78 -5.19
CA TYR A 128 -0.31 -14.62 -4.30
C TYR A 128 -0.70 -14.34 -2.84
N VAL A 129 -1.79 -13.60 -2.59
CA VAL A 129 -2.34 -13.41 -1.24
C VAL A 129 -2.81 -14.76 -0.67
N CYS A 130 -3.47 -15.61 -1.48
CA CYS A 130 -3.85 -16.96 -1.04
C CYS A 130 -2.67 -17.96 -0.98
N ALA A 131 -1.54 -17.71 -1.66
CA ALA A 131 -0.38 -18.61 -1.61
C ALA A 131 0.54 -18.32 -0.41
N GLY A 132 0.57 -17.09 0.10
CA GLY A 132 1.33 -16.73 1.31
C GLY A 132 0.68 -17.13 2.63
N LEU A 133 -0.61 -17.50 2.62
CA LEU A 133 -1.40 -17.81 3.82
C LEU A 133 -1.59 -19.32 4.08
N LYS A 134 -0.96 -20.21 3.30
CA LYS A 134 -1.22 -21.65 3.38
C LYS A 134 -0.23 -22.50 4.17
N ASP A 135 0.86 -21.93 4.69
CA ASP A 135 1.80 -22.71 5.50
C ASP A 135 2.15 -21.98 6.79
N ASN A 136 1.27 -22.12 7.79
CA ASN A 136 1.59 -22.46 9.20
C ASN A 136 0.32 -22.89 9.92
#